data_AF-A0AAJ5CD50-F1
#
_entry.id   AF-A0AAJ5CD50-F1
#
_cell.length_a   1.000
_cell.length_b   1.000
_cell.length_c   1.000
_cell.angle_alpha   90.00
_cell.angle_beta   90.00
_cell.angle_gamma   90.00
#
_symmetry.space_group_name_H-M   'P 1'
#
loop_
_entity.id
_entity.type
_entity.pdbx_description
1 polymer ?
#
loop_
_entity_poly.entity_id
_entity_poly.type
_entity_poly.pdbx_seq_one_letter_code
_entity_poly.pdbx_strand_id
1 'polypeptide(L)'
;MIETIVLDVGETITRDDRYWHSWADWLDIPRHTLSALVGAVVAQGRDNADAVRLARPGIDVAAEYHAREAAGRGEFLDETDLYDDVRPALSGLRRLGIRVIIAGNQTSRAGQLLRDLDLPVDLVVTSGDWGVAKPHSAFFEHVLEVAQAAPRETVYVGDHPANDIFPAKVAGLRTAHIRRGPWGHLWGDDPKLRATADWQIDSLTQLTTIIGG
;
A
#
# COMPACT_ATOMS: atom_id res chain seq x y z
N MET A 1 -18.65 10.64 12.49
CA MET A 1 -17.57 10.08 13.32
C MET A 1 -17.00 8.88 12.59
N ILE A 2 -15.68 8.79 12.49
CA ILE A 2 -15.01 7.63 11.89
C ILE A 2 -14.85 6.56 12.96
N GLU A 3 -15.10 5.30 12.61
CA GLU A 3 -15.00 4.15 13.53
C GLU A 3 -13.92 3.16 13.11
N THR A 4 -13.64 3.07 11.80
CA THR A 4 -12.64 2.15 11.24
C THR A 4 -11.72 2.83 10.26
N ILE A 5 -10.43 2.50 10.36
CA ILE A 5 -9.40 2.90 9.40
C ILE A 5 -8.77 1.64 8.80
N VAL A 6 -8.71 1.62 7.47
CA VAL A 6 -8.11 0.56 6.66
C VAL A 6 -6.91 1.15 5.95
N LEU A 7 -5.75 0.53 6.12
CA LEU A 7 -4.48 1.01 5.58
C LEU A 7 -4.00 0.05 4.48
N ASP A 8 -3.62 0.59 3.33
CA ASP A 8 -2.80 -0.14 2.38
C ASP A 8 -1.40 -0.44 2.96
N VAL A 9 -0.63 -1.27 2.25
CA VAL A 9 0.69 -1.73 2.67
C VAL A 9 1.81 -0.91 2.02
N GLY A 10 2.07 -1.14 0.73
CA GLY A 10 3.19 -0.55 -0.03
C GLY A 10 3.05 0.96 -0.11
N GLU A 11 4.14 1.67 0.16
CA GLU A 11 4.19 3.15 0.25
C GLU A 11 3.11 3.77 1.15
N THR A 12 2.47 2.99 2.03
CA THR A 12 1.48 3.46 3.00
C THR A 12 1.94 3.17 4.43
N ILE A 13 2.26 1.92 4.75
CA ILE A 13 2.95 1.56 6.00
C ILE A 13 4.39 1.11 5.77
N THR A 14 4.72 0.59 4.60
CA THR A 14 6.07 0.13 4.25
C THR A 14 6.69 0.99 3.16
N ARG A 15 8.02 1.16 3.19
CA ARG A 15 8.82 1.70 2.09
C ARG A 15 9.15 0.57 1.11
N ASP A 16 9.00 0.79 -0.18
CA ASP A 16 9.32 -0.20 -1.22
C ASP A 16 10.78 -0.10 -1.67
N ASP A 17 11.58 0.81 -1.11
CA ASP A 17 12.95 1.08 -1.50
C ASP A 17 13.83 -0.18 -1.40
N ARG A 18 13.73 -0.95 -0.32
CA ARG A 18 14.45 -2.22 -0.17
C ARG A 18 14.03 -3.26 -1.21
N TYR A 19 12.74 -3.34 -1.51
CA TYR A 19 12.22 -4.26 -2.52
C TYR A 19 12.83 -3.96 -3.89
N TRP A 20 12.81 -2.68 -4.31
CA TRP A 20 13.42 -2.27 -5.58
C TRP A 20 14.94 -2.37 -5.55
N HIS A 21 15.61 -2.05 -4.45
CA HIS A 21 17.05 -2.26 -4.31
C HIS A 21 17.43 -3.74 -4.49
N SER A 22 16.65 -4.65 -3.92
CA SER A 22 16.86 -6.10 -4.08
C SER A 22 16.71 -6.55 -5.54
N TRP A 23 15.78 -5.96 -6.30
CA TRP A 23 15.69 -6.13 -7.77
C TRP A 23 16.88 -5.57 -8.53
N ALA A 24 17.36 -4.39 -8.17
CA ALA A 24 18.54 -3.82 -8.82
C ALA A 24 19.78 -4.72 -8.60
N ASP A 25 19.97 -5.17 -7.36
CA ASP A 25 21.08 -6.06 -6.99
C ASP A 25 20.96 -7.44 -7.66
N TRP A 26 19.75 -7.97 -7.86
CA TRP A 26 19.52 -9.23 -8.59
C TRP A 26 19.82 -9.10 -10.09
N LEU A 27 19.45 -7.97 -10.69
CA LEU A 27 19.64 -7.71 -12.11
C LEU A 27 21.05 -7.24 -12.46
N ASP A 28 21.89 -6.99 -11.44
CA ASP A 28 23.23 -6.40 -11.52
C ASP A 28 23.23 -5.02 -12.20
N ILE A 29 22.34 -4.14 -11.74
CA ILE A 29 22.23 -2.75 -12.21
C ILE A 29 22.26 -1.76 -11.04
N PRO A 30 22.62 -0.48 -11.27
CA PRO A 30 22.59 0.51 -10.20
C PRO A 30 21.18 0.69 -9.63
N ARG A 31 21.08 0.71 -8.29
CA ARG A 31 19.83 0.96 -7.55
C ARG A 31 19.10 2.22 -8.02
N HIS A 32 19.83 3.32 -8.18
CA HIS A 32 19.30 4.57 -8.72
C HIS A 32 18.66 4.40 -10.10
N THR A 33 19.28 3.61 -10.99
CA THR A 33 18.74 3.35 -12.33
C THR A 33 17.41 2.64 -12.26
N LEU A 34 17.29 1.59 -11.42
CA LEU A 34 16.02 0.88 -11.29
C LEU A 34 14.93 1.77 -10.68
N SER A 35 15.24 2.52 -9.62
CA SER A 35 14.29 3.48 -9.02
C SER A 35 13.80 4.52 -10.04
N ALA A 36 14.70 5.03 -10.89
CA ALA A 36 14.31 5.97 -11.95
C ALA A 36 13.40 5.33 -13.00
N LEU A 37 13.63 4.06 -13.35
CA LEU A 37 12.76 3.30 -14.26
C LEU A 37 11.38 3.04 -13.65
N VAL A 38 11.30 2.75 -12.35
CA VAL A 38 10.02 2.65 -11.61
C VAL A 38 9.27 3.97 -11.73
N GLY A 39 9.91 5.10 -11.42
CA GLY A 39 9.29 6.41 -11.60
C GLY A 39 8.82 6.67 -13.04
N ALA A 40 9.59 6.24 -14.05
CA ALA A 40 9.23 6.41 -15.45
C ALA A 40 8.00 5.60 -15.89
N VAL A 41 7.84 4.36 -15.39
CA VAL A 41 6.65 3.54 -15.69
C VAL A 41 5.41 4.03 -14.93
N VAL A 42 5.59 4.46 -13.68
CA VAL A 42 4.55 5.08 -12.85
C VAL A 42 3.98 6.32 -13.53
N ALA A 43 4.85 7.20 -14.05
CA ALA A 43 4.45 8.40 -14.78
C ALA A 43 3.65 8.10 -16.07
N GLN A 44 3.78 6.89 -16.62
CA GLN A 44 3.03 6.43 -17.79
C GLN A 44 1.75 5.67 -17.42
N GLY A 45 1.43 5.54 -16.12
CA GLY A 45 0.31 4.76 -15.64
C GLY A 45 0.48 3.25 -15.86
N ARG A 46 1.73 2.78 -16.00
CA ARG A 46 2.06 1.37 -16.20
C ARG A 46 2.33 0.68 -14.87
N ASP A 47 2.30 -0.65 -14.88
CA ASP A 47 2.65 -1.47 -13.73
C ASP A 47 4.13 -1.31 -13.34
N ASN A 48 4.43 -1.24 -12.04
CA ASN A 48 5.80 -1.02 -11.57
C ASN A 48 6.78 -2.10 -12.04
N ALA A 49 6.33 -3.35 -12.20
CA ALA A 49 7.16 -4.46 -12.66
C ALA A 49 7.66 -4.26 -14.11
N ASP A 50 7.05 -3.37 -14.88
CA ASP A 50 7.57 -2.99 -16.19
C ASP A 50 8.94 -2.31 -16.12
N ALA A 51 9.32 -1.74 -14.98
CA ALA A 51 10.67 -1.20 -14.78
C ALA A 51 11.75 -2.28 -14.94
N VAL A 52 11.46 -3.52 -14.49
CA VAL A 52 12.34 -4.68 -14.67
C VAL A 52 12.48 -5.03 -16.15
N ARG A 53 11.38 -4.96 -16.92
CA ARG A 53 11.39 -5.22 -18.37
C ARG A 53 12.11 -4.12 -19.16
N LEU A 54 12.05 -2.88 -18.70
CA LEU A 54 12.84 -1.79 -19.28
C LEU A 54 14.34 -1.97 -19.01
N ALA A 55 14.70 -2.39 -17.80
CA ALA A 55 16.07 -2.67 -17.42
C ALA A 55 16.67 -3.86 -18.19
N ARG A 56 15.88 -4.92 -18.39
CA ARG A 56 16.28 -6.12 -19.14
C ARG A 56 15.17 -6.54 -20.11
N PRO A 57 15.22 -6.08 -21.38
CA PRO A 57 14.22 -6.43 -22.38
C PRO A 57 14.09 -7.94 -22.58
N GLY A 58 12.85 -8.44 -22.65
CA GLY A 58 12.55 -9.87 -22.84
C GLY A 58 12.64 -10.74 -21.59
N ILE A 59 12.93 -10.16 -20.42
CA ILE A 59 12.95 -10.88 -19.14
C ILE A 59 11.57 -11.46 -18.80
N ASP A 60 11.54 -12.71 -18.37
CA ASP A 60 10.36 -13.31 -17.74
C ASP A 60 10.38 -12.98 -16.25
N VAL A 61 9.68 -11.92 -15.88
CA VAL A 61 9.63 -11.43 -14.49
C VAL A 61 9.12 -12.50 -13.51
N ALA A 62 8.19 -13.35 -13.94
CA ALA A 62 7.64 -14.39 -13.07
C ALA A 62 8.67 -15.50 -12.82
N ALA A 63 9.37 -15.95 -13.87
CA ALA A 63 10.45 -16.92 -13.73
C ALA A 63 11.59 -16.38 -12.83
N GLU A 64 11.95 -15.10 -12.98
CA GLU A 64 12.95 -14.44 -12.16
C GLU A 64 12.52 -14.30 -10.70
N TYR A 65 11.24 -14.02 -10.45
CA TYR A 65 10.69 -14.01 -9.10
C TYR A 65 10.88 -15.36 -8.40
N HIS A 66 10.56 -16.47 -9.08
CA HIS A 66 10.80 -17.82 -8.56
C HIS A 66 12.29 -18.13 -8.36
N ALA A 67 13.16 -17.70 -9.29
CA ALA A 67 14.60 -17.89 -9.17
C ALA A 67 15.16 -17.14 -7.95
N ARG A 68 14.69 -15.92 -7.70
CA ARG A 68 15.03 -15.13 -6.52
C ARG A 68 14.58 -15.81 -5.24
N GLU A 69 13.34 -16.29 -5.19
CA GLU A 69 12.82 -17.04 -4.04
C GLU A 69 13.68 -18.26 -3.73
N ALA A 70 14.00 -19.07 -4.75
CA ALA A 70 14.87 -20.25 -4.60
C ALA A 70 16.29 -19.89 -4.12
N ALA A 71 16.77 -18.68 -4.44
CA ALA A 71 18.05 -18.14 -3.99
C ALA A 71 17.99 -17.45 -2.62
N GLY A 72 16.85 -17.51 -1.90
CA GLY A 72 16.66 -16.85 -0.61
C GLY A 72 16.51 -15.33 -0.68
N ARG A 73 16.18 -14.78 -1.86
CA ARG A 73 15.90 -13.35 -2.11
C ARG A 73 14.43 -13.09 -2.47
N GLY A 74 13.55 -13.93 -1.93
CA GLY A 74 12.10 -13.78 -2.01
C GLY A 74 11.59 -12.61 -1.16
N GLU A 75 10.31 -12.65 -0.81
CA GLU A 75 9.69 -11.64 0.04
C GLU A 75 10.37 -11.57 1.40
N PHE A 76 10.69 -10.35 1.80
CA PHE A 76 11.30 -10.02 3.07
C PHE A 76 10.64 -8.75 3.58
N LEU A 77 10.36 -8.71 4.87
CA LEU A 77 9.83 -7.54 5.55
C LEU A 77 10.26 -7.59 7.02
N ASP A 78 10.81 -6.47 7.51
CA ASP A 78 11.09 -6.28 8.93
C ASP A 78 10.70 -4.85 9.39
N GLU A 79 10.97 -4.55 10.66
CA GLU A 79 10.70 -3.25 11.28
C GLU A 79 11.30 -2.06 10.50
N THR A 80 12.45 -2.26 9.87
CA THR A 80 13.19 -1.21 9.17
C THR A 80 12.63 -0.91 7.78
N ASP A 81 11.63 -1.68 7.33
CA ASP A 81 10.86 -1.38 6.13
C ASP A 81 9.64 -0.49 6.44
N LEU A 82 9.25 -0.34 7.71
CA LEU A 82 8.15 0.54 8.10
C LEU A 82 8.56 2.02 8.03
N TYR A 83 7.59 2.89 7.72
CA TYR A 83 7.73 4.32 8.00
C TYR A 83 7.73 4.57 9.51
N ASP A 84 8.58 5.50 9.94
CA ASP A 84 8.86 5.80 11.35
C ASP A 84 7.59 6.21 12.15
N ASP A 85 6.58 6.73 11.46
CA ASP A 85 5.34 7.21 12.05
C ASP A 85 4.24 6.14 12.18
N VAL A 86 4.44 4.94 11.64
CA VAL A 86 3.44 3.86 11.61
C VAL A 86 3.05 3.45 13.02
N ARG A 87 3.98 2.92 13.81
CA ARG A 87 3.66 2.44 15.17
C ARG A 87 3.08 3.53 16.07
N PRO A 88 3.63 4.76 16.11
CA PRO A 88 3.02 5.87 16.85
C PRO A 88 1.58 6.16 16.41
N ALA A 89 1.31 6.20 15.10
CA ALA A 89 -0.02 6.47 14.56
C ALA A 89 -1.01 5.37 14.93
N LEU A 90 -0.68 4.10 14.64
CA LEU A 90 -1.53 2.95 14.94
C LEU A 90 -1.87 2.86 16.44
N SER A 91 -0.87 3.07 17.31
CA SER A 91 -1.08 3.11 18.76
C SER A 91 -2.00 4.26 19.18
N GLY A 92 -1.87 5.42 18.53
CA GLY A 92 -2.75 6.57 18.73
C GLY A 92 -4.19 6.27 18.36
N LEU A 93 -4.42 5.67 17.20
CA LEU A 93 -5.75 5.28 16.71
C LEU A 93 -6.43 4.30 17.67
N ARG A 94 -5.70 3.26 18.12
CA ARG A 94 -6.26 2.29 19.08
C ARG A 94 -6.63 2.91 20.43
N ARG A 95 -5.85 3.87 20.93
CA ARG A 95 -6.21 4.61 22.17
C ARG A 95 -7.48 5.44 22.02
N LEU A 96 -7.82 5.84 20.79
CA LEU A 96 -9.05 6.55 20.47
C LEU A 96 -10.24 5.59 20.23
N GLY A 97 -10.04 4.28 20.40
CA GLY A 97 -11.08 3.27 20.17
C GLY A 97 -11.37 3.00 18.70
N ILE A 98 -10.50 3.45 17.78
CA ILE A 98 -10.65 3.20 16.36
C ILE A 98 -10.15 1.80 16.02
N ARG A 99 -10.98 1.07 15.28
CA ARG A 99 -10.60 -0.21 14.69
C ARG A 99 -9.62 0.04 13.55
N VAL A 100 -8.50 -0.66 13.56
CA VAL A 100 -7.43 -0.49 12.56
C VAL A 100 -7.21 -1.80 11.82
N ILE A 101 -7.27 -1.73 10.50
CA ILE A 101 -7.10 -2.88 9.60
C ILE A 101 -5.99 -2.56 8.62
N ILE A 102 -5.16 -3.55 8.31
CA ILE A 102 -4.24 -3.51 7.16
C ILE A 102 -4.83 -4.43 6.08
N ALA A 103 -5.05 -3.87 4.89
CA ALA A 103 -5.56 -4.59 3.73
C ALA A 103 -4.94 -4.04 2.44
N GLY A 104 -4.29 -4.88 1.65
CA GLY A 104 -3.65 -4.44 0.40
C GLY A 104 -3.37 -5.55 -0.61
N ASN A 105 -2.77 -5.16 -1.74
CA ASN A 105 -2.37 -6.08 -2.82
C ASN A 105 -1.04 -6.78 -2.50
N GLN A 106 -1.08 -7.83 -1.69
CA GLN A 106 0.09 -8.62 -1.31
C GLN A 106 -0.20 -10.12 -1.44
N THR A 107 0.85 -10.93 -1.51
CA THR A 107 0.72 -12.39 -1.42
C THR A 107 0.32 -12.81 0.00
N SER A 108 -0.09 -14.07 0.17
CA SER A 108 -0.32 -14.64 1.52
C SER A 108 0.98 -14.72 2.34
N ARG A 109 2.13 -14.86 1.68
CA ARG A 109 3.44 -14.92 2.35
C ARG A 109 3.84 -13.55 2.90
N ALA A 110 3.73 -12.49 2.12
CA ALA A 110 3.86 -11.12 2.61
C ALA A 110 2.84 -10.80 3.73
N GLY A 111 1.60 -11.32 3.61
CA GLY A 111 0.59 -11.24 4.68
C GLY A 111 1.06 -11.87 6.00
N GLN A 112 1.73 -13.03 5.95
CA GLN A 112 2.33 -13.64 7.14
C GLN A 112 3.44 -12.76 7.73
N LEU A 113 4.34 -12.24 6.90
CA LEU A 113 5.42 -11.36 7.37
C LEU A 113 4.87 -10.10 8.06
N LEU A 114 3.82 -9.49 7.51
CA LEU A 114 3.14 -8.34 8.13
C LEU A 114 2.54 -8.67 9.50
N ARG A 115 1.97 -9.87 9.66
CA ARG A 115 1.46 -10.35 10.96
C ARG A 115 2.58 -10.58 11.97
N ASP A 116 3.72 -11.11 11.51
CA ASP A 116 4.88 -11.38 12.35
C ASP A 116 5.52 -10.09 12.91
N LEU A 117 5.24 -8.92 12.32
CA LEU A 117 5.64 -7.61 12.86
C LEU A 117 4.89 -7.21 14.15
N ASP A 118 3.80 -7.89 14.50
CA ASP A 118 2.97 -7.58 15.68
C ASP A 118 2.63 -6.08 15.77
N LEU A 119 2.11 -5.55 14.66
CA LEU A 119 1.64 -4.17 14.59
C LEU A 119 0.39 -3.99 15.47
N PRO A 120 0.21 -2.84 16.14
CA PRO A 120 -0.95 -2.59 16.97
C PRO A 120 -2.17 -2.30 16.09
N VAL A 121 -2.71 -3.34 15.46
CA VAL A 121 -3.90 -3.35 14.60
C VAL A 121 -4.83 -4.49 15.00
N ASP A 122 -6.07 -4.46 14.53
CA ASP A 122 -7.07 -5.48 14.84
C ASP A 122 -7.09 -6.60 13.81
N LEU A 123 -6.64 -6.35 12.58
CA LEU A 123 -6.62 -7.32 11.50
C LEU A 123 -5.56 -6.99 10.44
N VAL A 124 -4.89 -8.02 9.93
CA VAL A 124 -4.04 -7.97 8.74
C VAL A 124 -4.52 -9.03 7.76
N VAL A 125 -4.90 -8.58 6.56
CA VAL A 125 -5.42 -9.40 5.46
C VAL A 125 -4.84 -8.90 4.14
N THR A 126 -4.65 -9.79 3.16
CA THR A 126 -4.12 -9.40 1.85
C THR A 126 -5.00 -9.90 0.72
N SER A 127 -4.79 -9.35 -0.49
CA SER A 127 -5.40 -9.89 -1.70
C SER A 127 -5.09 -11.38 -1.92
N GLY A 128 -3.92 -11.85 -1.49
CA GLY A 128 -3.56 -13.26 -1.55
C GLY A 128 -4.44 -14.12 -0.65
N ASP A 129 -4.83 -13.61 0.52
CA ASP A 129 -5.74 -14.31 1.44
C ASP A 129 -7.18 -14.35 0.89
N TRP A 130 -7.62 -13.27 0.24
CA TRP A 130 -8.98 -13.17 -0.32
C TRP A 130 -9.12 -13.72 -1.74
N GLY A 131 -8.02 -13.93 -2.46
CA GLY A 131 -8.04 -14.34 -3.87
C GLY A 131 -8.53 -13.25 -4.84
N VAL A 132 -8.73 -12.01 -4.37
CA VAL A 132 -9.12 -10.86 -5.18
C VAL A 132 -8.25 -9.66 -4.83
N ALA A 133 -7.90 -8.85 -5.82
CA ALA A 133 -6.98 -7.72 -5.68
C ALA A 133 -7.63 -6.41 -6.13
N LYS A 134 -7.21 -5.30 -5.52
CA LYS A 134 -7.50 -3.95 -6.02
C LYS A 134 -7.03 -3.83 -7.48
N PRO A 135 -7.75 -3.09 -8.34
CA PRO A 135 -8.89 -2.21 -8.03
C PRO A 135 -10.27 -2.90 -8.14
N HIS A 136 -10.35 -4.24 -8.14
CA HIS A 136 -11.63 -4.93 -8.26
C HIS A 136 -12.58 -4.60 -7.09
N SER A 137 -13.86 -4.39 -7.37
CA SER A 137 -14.85 -4.03 -6.34
C SER A 137 -14.96 -5.07 -5.22
N ALA A 138 -14.82 -6.36 -5.57
CA ALA A 138 -14.84 -7.47 -4.63
C ALA A 138 -13.80 -7.31 -3.49
N PHE A 139 -12.66 -6.67 -3.75
CA PHE A 139 -11.70 -6.37 -2.69
C PHE A 139 -12.29 -5.41 -1.64
N PHE A 140 -12.96 -4.35 -2.09
CA PHE A 140 -13.57 -3.35 -1.21
C PHE A 140 -14.85 -3.84 -0.54
N GLU A 141 -15.55 -4.79 -1.17
CA GLU A 141 -16.64 -5.53 -0.54
C GLU A 141 -16.12 -6.33 0.67
N HIS A 142 -15.01 -7.06 0.52
CA HIS A 142 -14.36 -7.73 1.66
C HIS A 142 -13.84 -6.76 2.72
N VAL A 143 -13.29 -5.60 2.31
CA VAL A 143 -12.92 -4.54 3.26
C VAL A 143 -14.11 -4.12 4.11
N LEU A 144 -15.28 -3.91 3.52
CA LEU A 144 -16.50 -3.53 4.24
C LEU A 144 -17.00 -4.65 5.18
N GLU A 145 -16.88 -5.91 4.78
CA GLU A 145 -17.24 -7.05 5.62
C GLU A 145 -16.40 -7.10 6.91
N VAL A 146 -15.09 -6.83 6.80
CA VAL A 146 -14.17 -6.88 7.96
C VAL A 146 -14.08 -5.56 8.74
N ALA A 147 -14.54 -4.45 8.14
CA ALA A 147 -14.51 -3.13 8.74
C ALA A 147 -15.38 -3.02 9.99
N GLN A 148 -16.50 -3.75 10.06
CA GLN A 148 -17.44 -3.68 11.19
C GLN A 148 -18.01 -2.27 11.44
N ALA A 149 -18.01 -1.40 10.42
CA ALA A 149 -18.58 -0.06 10.44
C ALA A 149 -19.23 0.26 9.09
N ALA A 150 -20.10 1.28 9.02
CA ALA A 150 -20.68 1.65 7.74
C ALA A 150 -19.61 2.20 6.78
N PRO A 151 -19.83 2.15 5.44
CA PRO A 151 -18.87 2.69 4.47
C PRO A 151 -18.46 4.15 4.77
N ARG A 152 -19.44 4.99 5.13
CA ARG A 152 -19.21 6.41 5.46
C ARG A 152 -18.44 6.66 6.78
N GLU A 153 -18.36 5.65 7.63
CA GLU A 153 -17.67 5.62 8.93
C GLU A 153 -16.32 4.87 8.83
N THR A 154 -15.97 4.41 7.63
CA THR A 154 -14.73 3.69 7.33
C THR A 154 -13.86 4.51 6.39
N VAL A 155 -12.60 4.73 6.75
CA VAL A 155 -11.61 5.41 5.91
C VAL A 155 -10.65 4.39 5.31
N TYR A 156 -10.51 4.38 3.99
CA TYR A 156 -9.43 3.69 3.31
C TYR A 156 -8.27 4.66 3.04
N VAL A 157 -7.05 4.27 3.44
CA VAL A 157 -5.83 5.07 3.32
C VAL A 157 -4.87 4.37 2.37
N GLY A 158 -4.39 5.09 1.36
CA GLY A 158 -3.42 4.57 0.39
C GLY A 158 -2.75 5.68 -0.41
N ASP A 159 -1.64 5.37 -1.07
CA ASP A 159 -0.89 6.30 -1.90
C ASP A 159 -1.31 6.23 -3.38
N HIS A 160 -1.92 5.13 -3.82
CA HIS A 160 -2.18 4.88 -5.23
C HIS A 160 -3.61 5.29 -5.63
N PRO A 161 -3.82 6.31 -6.48
CA PRO A 161 -5.18 6.77 -6.81
C PRO A 161 -6.05 5.72 -7.50
N ALA A 162 -5.50 5.01 -8.49
CA ALA A 162 -6.24 4.00 -9.25
C ALA A 162 -6.54 2.72 -8.46
N ASN A 163 -5.65 2.31 -7.53
CA ASN A 163 -5.82 1.09 -6.75
C ASN A 163 -6.52 1.32 -5.42
N ASP A 164 -6.31 2.47 -4.77
CA ASP A 164 -6.82 2.74 -3.43
C ASP A 164 -7.97 3.75 -3.47
N ILE A 165 -7.69 4.97 -3.93
CA ILE A 165 -8.58 6.12 -3.67
C ILE A 165 -9.85 6.07 -4.51
N PHE A 166 -9.73 5.94 -5.83
CA PHE A 166 -10.90 5.90 -6.70
C PHE A 166 -11.82 4.70 -6.44
N PRO A 167 -11.33 3.45 -6.37
CA PRO A 167 -12.21 2.31 -6.15
C PRO A 167 -12.79 2.26 -4.72
N ALA A 168 -12.04 2.68 -3.69
CA ALA A 168 -12.61 2.82 -2.35
C ALA A 168 -13.76 3.83 -2.32
N LYS A 169 -13.60 4.98 -3.01
CA LYS A 169 -14.66 5.99 -3.10
C LYS A 169 -15.91 5.44 -3.79
N VAL A 170 -15.74 4.66 -4.86
CA VAL A 170 -16.85 3.99 -5.57
C VAL A 170 -17.58 3.00 -4.65
N ALA A 171 -16.86 2.31 -3.76
CA ALA A 171 -17.45 1.44 -2.75
C ALA A 171 -18.16 2.20 -1.60
N GLY A 172 -18.19 3.53 -1.63
CA GLY A 172 -18.83 4.37 -0.62
C GLY A 172 -17.99 4.63 0.63
N LEU A 173 -16.73 4.20 0.62
CA LEU A 173 -15.77 4.47 1.70
C LEU A 173 -15.39 5.95 1.70
N ARG A 174 -15.01 6.45 2.87
CA ARG A 174 -14.21 7.68 2.96
C ARG A 174 -12.77 7.36 2.59
N THR A 175 -12.04 8.34 2.08
CA THR A 175 -10.67 8.11 1.59
C THR A 175 -9.68 9.17 2.07
N ALA A 176 -8.51 8.72 2.49
CA ALA A 176 -7.37 9.59 2.77
C ALA A 176 -6.20 9.19 1.86
N HIS A 177 -5.80 10.11 0.99
CA HIS A 177 -4.62 9.91 0.16
C HIS A 177 -3.37 10.30 0.92
N ILE A 178 -2.41 9.38 1.02
CA ILE A 178 -1.11 9.66 1.65
C ILE A 178 -0.04 9.98 0.61
N ARG A 179 0.66 11.10 0.77
CA ARG A 179 1.73 11.52 -0.14
C ARG A 179 3.03 10.81 0.21
N ARG A 180 3.13 9.56 -0.24
CA ARG A 180 4.31 8.69 -0.11
C ARG A 180 4.62 8.03 -1.44
N GLY A 181 5.86 7.60 -1.59
CA GLY A 181 6.30 6.89 -2.79
C GLY A 181 6.14 7.67 -4.09
N PRO A 182 6.40 6.98 -5.22
CA PRO A 182 6.26 7.59 -6.53
C PRO A 182 4.80 7.94 -6.85
N TRP A 183 3.82 7.11 -6.49
CA TRP A 183 2.41 7.35 -6.80
C TRP A 183 1.83 8.52 -6.00
N GLY A 184 2.02 8.52 -4.68
CA GLY A 184 1.48 9.59 -3.82
C GLY A 184 2.07 10.96 -4.12
N HIS A 185 3.34 11.03 -4.54
CA HIS A 185 3.94 12.30 -4.98
C HIS A 185 3.55 12.70 -6.40
N LEU A 186 3.53 11.77 -7.36
CA LEU A 186 3.19 12.08 -8.74
C LEU A 186 1.77 12.62 -8.88
N TRP A 187 0.83 12.05 -8.13
CA TRP A 187 -0.59 12.35 -8.25
C TRP A 187 -1.11 13.36 -7.23
N GLY A 188 -0.31 13.79 -6.26
CA GLY A 188 -0.79 14.62 -5.13
C GLY A 188 -1.54 15.91 -5.55
N ASP A 189 -1.15 16.52 -6.68
CA ASP A 189 -1.80 17.71 -7.23
C ASP A 189 -2.78 17.44 -8.38
N ASP A 190 -3.03 16.16 -8.71
CA ASP A 190 -3.99 15.79 -9.75
C ASP A 190 -5.41 16.30 -9.38
N PRO A 191 -6.09 17.06 -10.26
CA PRO A 191 -7.40 17.63 -9.95
C PRO A 191 -8.47 16.58 -9.62
N LYS A 192 -8.43 15.40 -10.26
CA LYS A 192 -9.40 14.35 -10.03
C LYS A 192 -9.17 13.69 -8.67
N LEU A 193 -7.92 13.44 -8.30
CA LEU A 193 -7.58 12.98 -6.96
C LEU A 193 -8.06 13.97 -5.89
N ARG A 194 -7.73 15.26 -6.05
CA ARG A 194 -8.13 16.32 -5.11
C ARG A 194 -9.64 16.45 -4.94
N ALA A 195 -10.41 16.18 -6.00
CA ALA A 195 -11.87 16.19 -5.96
C ALA A 195 -12.47 14.90 -5.35
N THR A 196 -11.72 13.80 -5.33
CA THR A 196 -12.21 12.49 -4.87
C THR A 196 -11.87 12.21 -3.41
N ALA A 197 -10.60 12.43 -3.04
CA ALA A 197 -10.10 12.14 -1.71
C ALA A 197 -10.77 13.05 -0.68
N ASP A 198 -11.28 12.48 0.42
CA ASP A 198 -11.83 13.29 1.52
C ASP A 198 -10.71 14.04 2.26
N TRP A 199 -9.52 13.42 2.35
CA TRP A 199 -8.34 14.01 2.95
C TRP A 199 -7.08 13.73 2.15
N GLN A 200 -6.10 14.63 2.28
CA GLN A 200 -4.71 14.38 1.92
C GLN A 200 -3.83 14.53 3.15
N ILE A 201 -2.94 13.57 3.34
CA ILE A 201 -2.03 13.50 4.50
C ILE A 201 -0.61 13.21 4.03
N ASP A 202 0.35 13.62 4.85
CA ASP A 202 1.79 13.36 4.69
C ASP A 202 2.30 12.35 5.72
N SER A 203 1.53 12.16 6.79
CA SER A 203 1.85 11.24 7.88
C SER A 203 0.59 10.58 8.40
N LEU A 204 0.70 9.30 8.77
CA LEU A 204 -0.37 8.55 9.41
C LEU A 204 -0.76 9.15 10.78
N THR A 205 0.13 9.92 11.42
CA THR A 205 -0.21 10.62 12.68
C THR A 205 -1.33 11.65 12.48
N GLN A 206 -1.50 12.18 11.27
CA GLN A 206 -2.59 13.10 10.93
C GLN A 206 -3.96 12.40 10.88
N LEU A 207 -4.03 11.07 10.85
CA LEU A 207 -5.31 10.36 10.93
C LEU A 207 -6.06 10.66 12.23
N THR A 208 -5.34 10.97 13.32
CA THR A 208 -5.96 11.32 14.59
C THR A 208 -6.80 12.61 14.53
N THR A 209 -6.50 13.51 13.59
CA THR A 209 -7.25 14.77 13.40
C THR A 209 -8.50 14.58 12.54
N ILE A 210 -8.60 13.46 11.81
CA ILE A 210 -9.68 13.15 10.88
C ILE A 210 -10.88 12.48 11.58
N ILE A 211 -10.64 11.82 12.71
CA ILE A 211 -11.64 11.00 13.42
C ILE A 211 -12.75 11.84 14.07
N GLY A 212 -12.43 13.08 14.46
CA GLY A 212 -13.31 13.98 15.22
C GLY A 212 -14.18 14.93 14.38
N GLY A 213 -14.15 14.79 13.05
CA GLY A 213 -14.95 15.60 12.11
C GLY A 213 -16.37 15.09 11.87
#